data_AF-A0A956KPZ5-F1
#
_entry.id   AF-A0A956KPZ5-F1
#
_cell.length_a   1.000
_cell.length_b   1.000
_cell.length_c   1.000
_cell.angle_alpha   90.00
_cell.angle_beta   90.00
_cell.angle_gamma   90.00
#
_symmetry.space_group_name_H-M   'P 1'
#
loop_
_entity.id
_entity.type
_entity.pdbx_description
1 polymer ?
#
loop_
_entity_poly.entity_id
_entity_poly.type
_entity_poly.pdbx_seq_one_letter_code
_entity_poly.pdbx_strand_id
1 'polypeptide(L)'
;REGRTLWTIAGRPNIDADPPFAVLLVRDDDQARVLERLFARREDALARWQAHAVGRRRRERAESLPVDIQPPPDCLQHVSVARHGMKGLLWLPNQLQFSSGVVVGDDAKVIGVVNPVPLLPSRGLIKDVAADDEFERPQLSGSQRRYLESRVIYLYSRLLDAHRRDVERPDRGGFLDPDLVRARSDRLEALRIATTSLIRARLRREGFDAILGNLERRLRETPLFRLETGRLISADVAEQIRPPELLSLGIWDPSTPSEADLAKAAAAVAAEEERRRAQAAEQAAEAAMKAIAEDGEDELEVGDEVTSFLVFEPDSFDSASESQVEPVVDVEAELVATLRELAKEEAPDPVGVLLERIREELRMVRQRDASLLTEGLLDNITAQVGSGRQLLRIDDKVIFDSENEHFVRALRDPDPAWVSFLASAAYTALNTWLESVSNEDELTFHAVHAELLLSSLLTG
;
A
#
# COMPACT_ATOMS: atom_id res chain seq x y z
N ARG A 1 9.65 -43.54 35.43
CA ARG A 1 8.57 -44.39 34.84
C ARG A 1 7.93 -43.64 33.68
N GLU A 2 8.72 -43.19 32.71
CA GLU A 2 8.19 -42.43 31.57
C GLU A 2 7.79 -43.40 30.45
N GLY A 3 6.51 -43.35 30.07
CA GLY A 3 6.08 -43.55 28.68
C GLY A 3 6.02 -44.97 28.09
N ARG A 4 6.15 -46.06 28.87
CA ARG A 4 5.93 -47.41 28.30
C ARG A 4 4.43 -47.69 28.18
N THR A 5 3.90 -47.61 26.96
CA THR A 5 2.54 -48.05 26.62
C THR A 5 2.52 -49.55 26.43
N LEU A 6 1.60 -50.23 27.11
CA LEU A 6 1.35 -51.65 26.91
C LEU A 6 0.17 -51.85 25.96
N TRP A 7 0.42 -52.56 24.87
CA TRP A 7 -0.57 -52.95 23.88
C TRP A 7 -1.18 -54.29 24.26
N THR A 8 -2.47 -54.28 24.60
CA THR A 8 -3.19 -55.49 25.04
C THR A 8 -4.37 -55.79 24.14
N ILE A 9 -4.67 -57.09 23.94
CA ILE A 9 -5.93 -57.53 23.32
C ILE A 9 -6.64 -58.49 24.28
N ALA A 10 -7.93 -58.27 24.49
CA ALA A 10 -8.83 -59.20 25.15
C ALA A 10 -9.34 -60.23 24.12
N GLY A 11 -8.52 -61.24 23.81
CA GLY A 11 -8.88 -62.34 22.89
C GLY A 11 -8.02 -62.43 21.63
N ARG A 12 -8.14 -63.55 20.89
CA ARG A 12 -7.48 -63.69 19.58
C ARG A 12 -8.35 -63.02 18.52
N PRO A 13 -7.90 -61.93 17.89
CA PRO A 13 -8.68 -61.31 16.83
C PRO A 13 -8.62 -62.17 15.57
N ASN A 14 -9.76 -62.31 14.89
CA ASN A 14 -9.86 -63.04 13.62
C ASN A 14 -9.46 -62.11 12.47
N ILE A 15 -8.16 -61.80 12.37
CA ILE A 15 -7.61 -60.87 11.37
C ILE A 15 -6.44 -61.56 10.67
N ASP A 16 -6.47 -61.60 9.34
CA ASP A 16 -5.50 -62.29 8.46
C ASP A 16 -4.15 -61.56 8.28
N ALA A 17 -3.79 -60.62 9.15
CA ALA A 17 -2.53 -59.87 9.05
C ALA A 17 -1.74 -59.98 10.36
N ASP A 18 -0.43 -59.81 10.32
CA ASP A 18 0.33 -59.68 11.57
C ASP A 18 0.25 -58.24 12.10
N PRO A 19 0.14 -58.02 13.43
CA PRO A 19 0.17 -56.68 14.00
C PRO A 19 1.55 -56.04 13.78
N PRO A 20 1.62 -54.73 13.46
CA PRO A 20 2.90 -54.05 13.21
C PRO A 20 3.73 -53.77 14.48
N PHE A 21 3.26 -54.21 15.65
CA PHE A 21 3.88 -54.01 16.95
C PHE A 21 3.63 -55.22 17.86
N ALA A 22 4.44 -55.35 18.92
CA ALA A 22 4.29 -56.44 19.89
C ALA A 22 3.01 -56.25 20.72
N VAL A 23 2.18 -57.30 20.78
CA VAL A 23 0.90 -57.32 21.48
C VAL A 23 0.90 -58.39 22.55
N LEU A 24 0.46 -58.03 23.76
CA LEU A 24 0.23 -58.98 24.85
C LEU A 24 -1.24 -59.40 24.89
N LEU A 25 -1.48 -60.70 24.76
CA LEU A 25 -2.80 -61.28 24.95
C LEU A 25 -3.08 -61.35 26.46
N VAL A 26 -4.05 -60.58 26.93
CA VAL A 26 -4.49 -60.60 28.34
C VAL A 26 -5.73 -61.48 28.41
N ARG A 27 -5.62 -62.61 29.12
CA ARG A 27 -6.70 -63.62 29.17
C ARG A 27 -7.62 -63.47 30.38
N ASP A 28 -7.10 -62.91 31.48
CA ASP A 28 -7.80 -62.83 32.77
C ASP A 28 -7.79 -61.40 33.34
N ASP A 29 -8.88 -61.01 34.02
CA ASP A 29 -9.05 -59.68 34.63
C ASP A 29 -7.99 -59.35 35.70
N ASP A 30 -7.47 -60.35 36.39
CA ASP A 30 -6.42 -60.17 37.40
C ASP A 30 -5.08 -59.77 36.76
N GLN A 31 -4.76 -60.31 35.58
CA GLN A 31 -3.59 -59.88 34.81
C GLN A 31 -3.75 -58.44 34.35
N ALA A 32 -4.96 -58.06 33.92
CA ALA A 32 -5.28 -56.71 33.48
C ALA A 32 -4.99 -55.67 34.57
N ARG A 33 -5.39 -55.94 35.83
CA ARG A 33 -5.15 -55.07 37.00
C ARG A 33 -3.68 -54.95 37.38
N VAL A 34 -2.91 -56.04 37.28
CA VAL A 34 -1.46 -56.00 37.54
C VAL A 34 -0.75 -55.15 36.48
N LEU A 35 -1.14 -55.30 35.22
CA LEU A 35 -0.56 -54.53 34.11
C LEU A 35 -0.89 -53.04 34.22
N GLU A 36 -2.10 -52.67 34.64
CA GLU A 36 -2.47 -51.26 34.91
C GLU A 36 -1.61 -50.60 36.00
N ARG A 37 -1.09 -51.38 36.98
CA ARG A 37 -0.18 -50.85 38.01
C ARG A 37 1.26 -50.72 37.53
N LEU A 38 1.66 -51.53 36.56
CA LEU A 38 3.04 -51.59 36.04
C LEU A 38 3.28 -50.61 34.90
N PHE A 39 2.25 -50.37 34.08
CA PHE A 39 2.33 -49.53 32.90
C PHE A 39 1.51 -48.27 33.09
N ALA A 40 2.07 -47.13 32.68
CA ALA A 40 1.42 -45.83 32.82
C ALA A 40 0.17 -45.71 31.92
N ARG A 41 0.11 -46.49 30.83
CA ARG A 41 -0.97 -46.46 29.85
C ARG A 41 -1.16 -47.84 29.24
N ARG A 42 -2.41 -48.33 29.26
CA ARG A 42 -2.85 -49.53 28.54
C ARG A 42 -3.70 -49.08 27.36
N GLU A 43 -3.40 -49.59 26.18
CA GLU A 43 -4.18 -49.31 24.98
C GLU A 43 -4.70 -50.60 24.36
N ASP A 44 -5.92 -50.53 23.80
CA ASP A 44 -6.51 -51.63 23.06
C ASP A 44 -5.83 -51.75 21.69
N ALA A 45 -5.02 -52.79 21.55
CA ALA A 45 -4.32 -53.08 20.33
C ALA A 45 -5.24 -53.55 19.20
N LEU A 46 -6.43 -54.08 19.51
CA LEU A 46 -7.38 -54.51 18.50
C LEU A 46 -7.94 -53.33 17.71
N ALA A 47 -8.42 -52.31 18.43
CA ALA A 47 -8.95 -51.09 17.80
C ALA A 47 -7.89 -50.42 16.91
N ARG A 48 -6.67 -50.24 17.44
CA ARG A 48 -5.57 -49.64 16.67
C ARG A 48 -5.18 -50.47 15.44
N TRP A 49 -5.16 -51.79 15.58
CA TRP A 49 -4.83 -52.68 14.48
C TRP A 49 -5.94 -52.69 13.40
N GLN A 50 -7.21 -52.67 13.79
CA GLN A 50 -8.33 -52.49 12.85
C GLN A 50 -8.21 -51.17 12.08
N ALA A 51 -7.87 -50.07 12.77
CA ALA A 51 -7.59 -48.79 12.14
C ALA A 51 -6.47 -48.90 11.09
N HIS A 52 -5.33 -49.53 11.42
CA HIS A 52 -4.24 -49.78 10.47
C HIS A 52 -4.67 -50.61 9.26
N ALA A 53 -5.51 -51.64 9.45
CA ALA A 53 -6.00 -52.47 8.36
C ALA A 53 -6.91 -51.65 7.41
N VAL A 54 -7.76 -50.78 7.96
CA VAL A 54 -8.56 -49.82 7.19
C VAL A 54 -7.67 -48.83 6.46
N GLY A 55 -6.69 -48.25 7.15
CA GLY A 55 -5.74 -47.30 6.59
C GLY A 55 -4.92 -47.87 5.44
N ARG A 56 -4.46 -49.12 5.53
CA ARG A 56 -3.77 -49.80 4.43
C ARG A 56 -4.64 -49.89 3.18
N ARG A 57 -5.89 -50.32 3.32
CA ARG A 57 -6.85 -50.41 2.20
C ARG A 57 -7.16 -49.04 1.61
N ARG A 58 -7.27 -47.99 2.44
CA ARG A 58 -7.45 -46.61 2.00
C ARG A 58 -6.23 -46.10 1.23
N ARG A 59 -5.03 -46.33 1.75
CA ARG A 59 -3.76 -45.98 1.10
C ARG A 59 -3.59 -46.63 -0.28
N GLU A 60 -3.95 -47.90 -0.41
CA GLU A 60 -3.92 -48.61 -1.71
C GLU A 60 -4.84 -47.94 -2.74
N ARG A 61 -6.01 -47.45 -2.31
CA ARG A 61 -7.00 -46.77 -3.15
C ARG A 61 -6.75 -45.27 -3.33
N ALA A 62 -5.87 -44.68 -2.52
CA ALA A 62 -5.59 -43.25 -2.57
C ALA A 62 -4.94 -42.86 -3.90
N GLU A 63 -5.20 -41.62 -4.30
CA GLU A 63 -4.60 -41.01 -5.48
C GLU A 63 -3.07 -41.00 -5.35
N SER A 64 -2.39 -41.21 -6.47
CA SER A 64 -0.93 -41.21 -6.48
C SER A 64 -0.41 -39.78 -6.59
N LEU A 65 0.57 -39.45 -5.76
CA LEU A 65 1.31 -38.19 -5.88
C LEU A 65 2.23 -38.24 -7.11
N PRO A 66 2.38 -37.12 -7.84
CA PRO A 66 3.34 -37.01 -8.93
C PRO A 66 4.76 -37.26 -8.41
N VAL A 67 5.58 -37.97 -9.20
CA VAL A 67 6.97 -38.30 -8.85
C VAL A 67 7.81 -37.03 -8.79
N ASP A 68 7.68 -36.17 -9.80
CA ASP A 68 8.37 -34.88 -9.86
C ASP A 68 7.44 -33.76 -9.44
N ILE A 69 7.90 -32.97 -8.46
CA ILE A 69 7.18 -31.79 -7.98
C ILE A 69 7.76 -30.60 -8.73
N GLN A 70 7.01 -30.06 -9.68
CA GLN A 70 7.35 -28.81 -10.34
C GLN A 70 6.28 -27.76 -10.05
N PRO A 71 6.68 -26.48 -9.89
CA PRO A 71 5.71 -25.41 -9.85
C PRO A 71 4.97 -25.36 -11.19
N PRO A 72 3.67 -25.00 -11.21
CA PRO A 72 3.00 -24.67 -12.45
C PRO A 72 3.77 -23.55 -13.19
N PRO A 73 3.82 -23.59 -14.54
CA PRO A 73 4.55 -22.60 -15.32
C PRO A 73 4.07 -21.18 -15.04
N ASP A 74 2.77 -21.02 -14.78
CA ASP A 74 2.13 -19.71 -14.61
C ASP A 74 1.93 -19.35 -13.14
N CYS A 75 2.81 -19.79 -12.23
CA CYS A 75 2.71 -19.36 -10.83
C CYS A 75 3.31 -17.96 -10.62
N LEU A 76 2.65 -17.14 -9.80
CA LEU A 76 3.13 -15.79 -9.45
C LEU A 76 4.41 -15.83 -8.62
N GLN A 77 4.47 -16.80 -7.70
CA GLN A 77 5.60 -17.04 -6.84
C GLN A 77 5.55 -18.48 -6.34
N HIS A 78 6.71 -19.05 -6.06
CA HIS A 78 6.84 -20.39 -5.51
C HIS A 78 7.96 -20.45 -4.47
N VAL A 79 7.94 -21.50 -3.65
CA VAL A 79 8.92 -21.70 -2.60
C VAL A 79 9.07 -23.19 -2.25
N SER A 80 10.32 -23.65 -2.11
CA SER A 80 10.60 -25.06 -1.77
C SER A 80 10.37 -25.35 -0.28
N VAL A 81 10.01 -26.60 0.02
CA VAL A 81 9.87 -27.17 1.35
C VAL A 81 10.82 -28.37 1.43
N ALA A 82 11.86 -28.29 2.26
CA ALA A 82 12.92 -29.30 2.29
C ALA A 82 13.54 -29.49 3.69
N ARG A 83 12.76 -29.24 4.76
CA ARG A 83 13.20 -29.37 6.16
C ARG A 83 12.20 -30.20 6.96
N HIS A 84 12.64 -30.67 8.14
CA HIS A 84 11.81 -31.47 9.07
C HIS A 84 11.23 -32.73 8.42
N GLY A 85 12.01 -33.38 7.57
CA GLY A 85 11.61 -34.60 6.85
C GLY A 85 10.63 -34.37 5.71
N MET A 86 10.14 -33.15 5.47
CA MET A 86 9.20 -32.85 4.39
C MET A 86 9.93 -32.46 3.11
N LYS A 87 9.38 -32.86 1.95
CA LYS A 87 9.85 -32.47 0.61
C LYS A 87 8.71 -31.99 -0.25
N GLY A 88 8.81 -30.81 -0.83
CA GLY A 88 7.70 -30.24 -1.56
C GLY A 88 7.93 -28.85 -2.11
N LEU A 89 6.85 -28.29 -2.65
CA LEU A 89 6.76 -26.92 -3.15
C LEU A 89 5.43 -26.32 -2.72
N LEU A 90 5.45 -25.03 -2.37
CA LEU A 90 4.27 -24.19 -2.25
C LEU A 90 4.32 -23.12 -3.35
N TRP A 91 3.17 -22.70 -3.84
CA TRP A 91 3.06 -21.68 -4.87
C TRP A 91 1.76 -20.89 -4.80
N LEU A 92 1.78 -19.72 -5.43
CA LEU A 92 0.62 -18.87 -5.66
C LEU A 92 0.24 -18.97 -7.14
N PRO A 93 -0.94 -19.51 -7.47
CA PRO A 93 -1.45 -19.48 -8.84
C PRO A 93 -1.62 -18.04 -9.34
N ASN A 94 -1.47 -17.82 -10.65
CA ASN A 94 -1.86 -16.55 -11.28
C ASN A 94 -3.38 -16.34 -11.38
N GLN A 95 -4.18 -17.40 -11.20
CA GLN A 95 -5.63 -17.30 -11.20
C GLN A 95 -6.14 -17.09 -9.77
N LEU A 96 -6.70 -15.91 -9.49
CA LEU A 96 -7.08 -15.47 -8.14
C LEU A 96 -8.26 -16.24 -7.52
N GLN A 97 -9.09 -16.86 -8.36
CA GLN A 97 -10.15 -17.76 -7.91
C GLN A 97 -9.61 -19.19 -7.88
N PHE A 98 -8.73 -19.47 -6.92
CA PHE A 98 -8.19 -20.81 -6.73
C PHE A 98 -8.59 -21.39 -5.38
N SER A 99 -8.84 -22.69 -5.36
CA SER A 99 -8.95 -23.43 -4.10
C SER A 99 -7.61 -23.41 -3.37
N SER A 100 -7.58 -22.80 -2.18
CA SER A 100 -6.45 -22.91 -1.26
C SER A 100 -6.36 -24.32 -0.71
N GLY A 101 -5.15 -24.86 -0.67
CA GLY A 101 -4.91 -26.19 -0.17
C GLY A 101 -3.53 -26.70 -0.56
N VAL A 102 -2.82 -27.20 0.44
CA VAL A 102 -1.55 -27.90 0.27
C VAL A 102 -1.85 -29.39 0.31
N VAL A 103 -1.64 -30.07 -0.81
CA VAL A 103 -1.76 -31.52 -0.91
C VAL A 103 -0.60 -32.15 -0.16
N VAL A 104 -0.90 -33.07 0.74
CA VAL A 104 0.09 -33.75 1.58
C VAL A 104 -0.02 -35.24 1.36
N GLY A 105 1.12 -35.92 1.27
CA GLY A 105 1.13 -37.37 1.17
C GLY A 105 2.36 -38.07 1.72
N ASP A 106 2.21 -39.39 1.81
CA ASP A 106 3.20 -40.35 2.29
C ASP A 106 3.51 -41.34 1.17
N ASP A 107 4.79 -41.57 0.90
CA ASP A 107 5.27 -42.61 -0.02
C ASP A 107 4.45 -42.72 -1.34
N ALA A 108 4.42 -41.60 -2.06
CA ALA A 108 3.71 -41.42 -3.32
C ALA A 108 2.18 -41.53 -3.28
N LYS A 109 1.53 -41.51 -2.10
CA LYS A 109 0.07 -41.51 -1.96
C LYS A 109 -0.45 -40.25 -1.27
N VAL A 110 -1.51 -39.67 -1.81
CA VAL A 110 -2.19 -38.51 -1.22
C VAL A 110 -2.89 -38.94 0.06
N ILE A 111 -2.59 -38.26 1.17
CA ILE A 111 -3.33 -38.44 2.42
C ILE A 111 -4.51 -37.48 2.46
N GLY A 112 -4.25 -36.20 2.16
CA GLY A 112 -5.29 -35.17 2.23
C GLY A 112 -4.76 -33.78 1.92
N VAL A 113 -5.59 -32.77 2.21
CA VAL A 113 -5.30 -31.36 1.96
C VAL A 113 -5.27 -30.59 3.28
N VAL A 114 -4.24 -29.77 3.46
CA VAL A 114 -4.09 -28.88 4.64
C VAL A 114 -4.04 -27.42 4.21
N ASN A 115 -4.52 -26.53 5.06
CA ASN A 115 -4.35 -25.08 4.90
C ASN A 115 -3.48 -24.58 6.06
N PRO A 116 -2.16 -24.44 5.86
CA PRO A 116 -1.24 -24.07 6.95
C PRO A 116 -1.58 -22.71 7.55
N VAL A 117 -1.90 -21.72 6.71
CA VAL A 117 -2.34 -20.39 7.13
C VAL A 117 -3.64 -20.06 6.41
N PRO A 118 -4.82 -20.28 7.03
CA PRO A 118 -6.11 -20.05 6.37
C PRO A 118 -6.32 -18.64 5.84
N LEU A 119 -5.66 -17.64 6.45
CA LEU A 119 -5.72 -16.23 6.05
C LEU A 119 -4.88 -15.91 4.80
N LEU A 120 -3.99 -16.82 4.38
CA LEU A 120 -3.07 -16.65 3.26
C LEU A 120 -3.25 -17.80 2.27
N PRO A 121 -4.20 -17.67 1.32
CA PRO A 121 -4.49 -18.70 0.33
C PRO A 121 -3.22 -19.17 -0.39
N SER A 122 -2.96 -20.47 -0.40
CA SER A 122 -1.80 -21.02 -1.09
C SER A 122 -2.08 -22.41 -1.60
N ARG A 123 -1.37 -22.79 -2.67
CA ARG A 123 -1.35 -24.17 -3.14
C ARG A 123 0.00 -24.79 -2.85
N GLY A 124 0.02 -26.11 -2.79
CA GLY A 124 1.27 -26.80 -2.55
C GLY A 124 1.14 -28.29 -2.72
N LEU A 125 2.29 -28.93 -2.80
CA LEU A 125 2.42 -30.38 -2.77
C LEU A 125 3.60 -30.76 -1.90
N ILE A 126 3.34 -31.57 -0.88
CA ILE A 126 4.31 -31.99 0.12
C ILE A 126 4.28 -33.51 0.27
N LYS A 127 5.46 -34.10 0.24
CA LYS A 127 5.74 -35.52 0.46
C LYS A 127 6.39 -35.74 1.82
N ASP A 128 6.51 -37.02 2.17
CA ASP A 128 7.22 -37.52 3.33
C ASP A 128 6.57 -37.03 4.65
N VAL A 129 5.22 -36.97 4.67
CA VAL A 129 4.43 -36.65 5.86
C VAL A 129 3.66 -37.88 6.30
N ALA A 130 3.82 -38.27 7.57
CA ALA A 130 3.11 -39.41 8.13
C ALA A 130 1.58 -39.21 8.08
N ALA A 131 0.84 -40.29 7.85
CA ALA A 131 -0.60 -40.34 8.02
C ALA A 131 -0.96 -40.87 9.41
N ASP A 132 -2.21 -40.67 9.84
CA ASP A 132 -2.77 -41.43 10.95
C ASP A 132 -2.99 -42.90 10.60
N ASP A 133 -3.32 -43.71 11.62
CA ASP A 133 -3.44 -45.16 11.46
C ASP A 133 -4.52 -45.53 10.43
N GLU A 134 -5.55 -44.70 10.26
CA GLU A 134 -6.62 -44.87 9.26
C GLU A 134 -6.33 -44.25 7.89
N PHE A 135 -5.15 -43.66 7.69
CA PHE A 135 -4.77 -42.96 6.45
C PHE A 135 -5.80 -41.92 6.01
N GLU A 136 -6.44 -41.23 6.96
CA GLU A 136 -7.45 -40.21 6.73
C GLU A 136 -6.87 -38.80 6.83
N ARG A 137 -5.93 -38.59 7.75
CA ARG A 137 -5.41 -37.26 8.06
C ARG A 137 -3.89 -37.24 8.12
N PRO A 138 -3.25 -36.18 7.59
CA PRO A 138 -1.81 -36.02 7.75
C PRO A 138 -1.46 -35.67 9.20
N GLN A 139 -0.51 -36.40 9.79
CA GLN A 139 0.03 -36.15 11.11
C GLN A 139 1.27 -35.26 11.03
N LEU A 140 1.03 -33.94 11.04
CA LEU A 140 2.11 -32.95 11.11
C LEU A 140 2.55 -32.74 12.55
N SER A 141 3.85 -32.93 12.82
CA SER A 141 4.45 -32.50 14.09
C SER A 141 4.34 -30.98 14.27
N GLY A 142 4.46 -30.48 15.50
CA GLY A 142 4.45 -29.04 15.77
C GLY A 142 5.54 -28.27 15.01
N SER A 143 6.71 -28.88 14.82
CA SER A 143 7.82 -28.29 14.04
C SER A 143 7.51 -28.21 12.54
N GLN A 144 6.91 -29.26 11.98
CA GLN A 144 6.47 -29.29 10.58
C GLN A 144 5.38 -28.25 10.33
N ARG A 145 4.37 -28.17 11.20
CA ARG A 145 3.29 -27.18 11.10
C ARG A 145 3.84 -25.74 11.09
N ARG A 146 4.65 -25.36 12.09
CA ARG A 146 5.28 -24.03 12.15
C ARG A 146 6.17 -23.74 10.93
N TYR A 147 6.90 -24.75 10.45
CA TYR A 147 7.70 -24.59 9.24
C TYR A 147 6.81 -24.31 8.02
N LEU A 148 5.72 -25.05 7.81
CA LEU A 148 4.79 -24.78 6.70
C LEU A 148 4.16 -23.39 6.79
N GLU A 149 3.70 -22.99 7.98
CA GLU A 149 3.19 -21.65 8.24
C GLU A 149 4.21 -20.58 7.83
N SER A 150 5.47 -20.73 8.28
CA SER A 150 6.55 -19.81 7.93
C SER A 150 6.84 -19.76 6.42
N ARG A 151 6.68 -20.87 5.69
CA ARG A 151 6.90 -20.93 4.24
C ARG A 151 5.78 -20.26 3.46
N VAL A 152 4.53 -20.37 3.92
CA VAL A 152 3.40 -19.61 3.34
C VAL A 152 3.60 -18.11 3.57
N ILE A 153 3.99 -17.69 4.77
CA ILE A 153 4.27 -16.28 5.06
C ILE A 153 5.43 -15.76 4.19
N TYR A 154 6.50 -16.55 4.06
CA TYR A 154 7.64 -16.20 3.22
C TYR A 154 7.26 -16.12 1.73
N LEU A 155 6.34 -16.96 1.25
CA LEU A 155 5.83 -16.94 -0.12
C LEU A 155 5.19 -15.57 -0.44
N TYR A 156 4.34 -15.08 0.46
CA TYR A 156 3.71 -13.75 0.33
C TYR A 156 4.68 -12.59 0.53
N SER A 157 5.66 -12.71 1.44
CA SER A 157 6.74 -11.71 1.55
C SER A 157 7.50 -11.58 0.24
N ARG A 158 7.84 -12.69 -0.43
CA ARG A 158 8.53 -12.66 -1.72
C ARG A 158 7.67 -12.05 -2.83
N LEU A 159 6.37 -12.32 -2.82
CA LEU A 159 5.41 -11.71 -3.74
C LEU A 159 5.38 -10.19 -3.56
N LEU A 160 5.32 -9.72 -2.31
CA LEU A 160 5.35 -8.30 -1.96
C LEU A 160 6.67 -7.63 -2.40
N ASP A 161 7.80 -8.28 -2.17
CA ASP A 161 9.11 -7.78 -2.60
C ASP A 161 9.22 -7.72 -4.14
N ALA A 162 8.56 -8.63 -4.87
CA ALA A 162 8.48 -8.58 -6.32
C ALA A 162 7.59 -7.43 -6.79
N HIS A 163 6.45 -7.20 -6.14
CA HIS A 163 5.55 -6.09 -6.46
C HIS A 163 6.23 -4.72 -6.22
N ARG A 164 6.89 -4.52 -5.07
CA ARG A 164 7.59 -3.26 -4.78
C ARG A 164 8.68 -2.94 -5.81
N ARG A 165 9.47 -3.94 -6.21
CA ARG A 165 10.49 -3.78 -7.26
C ARG A 165 9.91 -3.40 -8.62
N ASP A 166 8.69 -3.83 -8.92
CA ASP A 166 8.01 -3.46 -10.16
C ASP A 166 7.49 -2.02 -10.12
N VAL A 167 7.01 -1.57 -8.96
CA VAL A 167 6.56 -0.18 -8.74
C VAL A 167 7.74 0.79 -8.77
N GLU A 168 8.88 0.43 -8.20
CA GLU A 168 10.10 1.26 -8.18
C GLU A 168 10.77 1.40 -9.58
N ARG A 169 10.39 0.56 -10.55
CA ARG A 169 11.01 0.53 -11.88
C ARG A 169 9.97 0.60 -13.00
N PRO A 170 9.19 1.69 -13.09
CA PRO A 170 8.17 1.83 -14.13
C PRO A 170 8.77 1.84 -15.54
N ASP A 171 9.97 2.43 -15.69
CA ASP A 171 10.62 2.72 -16.98
C ASP A 171 11.17 1.50 -17.74
N ARG A 172 11.15 0.30 -17.14
CA ARG A 172 11.63 -0.92 -17.82
C ARG A 172 10.54 -1.50 -18.72
N GLY A 173 10.17 -0.80 -19.79
CA GLY A 173 9.61 -1.31 -21.07
C GLY A 173 8.46 -2.33 -21.05
N GLY A 174 7.84 -2.58 -19.89
CA GLY A 174 6.99 -3.75 -19.66
C GLY A 174 5.51 -3.54 -19.97
N PHE A 175 5.13 -2.36 -20.44
CA PHE A 175 3.73 -2.08 -20.83
C PHE A 175 3.36 -2.73 -22.17
N LEU A 176 4.35 -3.08 -23.00
CA LEU A 176 4.12 -3.74 -24.28
C LEU A 176 3.97 -5.26 -24.16
N ASP A 177 4.37 -5.85 -23.03
CA ASP A 177 4.23 -7.29 -22.78
C ASP A 177 2.93 -7.56 -22.01
N PRO A 178 1.87 -8.06 -22.68
CA PRO A 178 0.57 -8.31 -22.05
C PRO A 178 0.64 -9.34 -20.93
N ASP A 179 1.58 -10.29 -20.99
CA ASP A 179 1.73 -11.31 -19.96
C ASP A 179 2.36 -10.74 -18.69
N LEU A 180 3.31 -9.79 -18.85
CA LEU A 180 3.90 -9.08 -17.72
C LEU A 180 2.91 -8.13 -17.06
N VAL A 181 2.07 -7.43 -17.83
CA VAL A 181 0.98 -6.59 -17.32
C VAL A 181 -0.03 -7.45 -16.54
N ARG A 182 -0.43 -8.60 -17.11
CA ARG A 182 -1.33 -9.55 -16.43
C ARG A 182 -0.71 -10.05 -15.13
N ALA A 183 0.54 -10.52 -15.16
CA ALA A 183 1.24 -11.00 -13.97
C ALA A 183 1.41 -9.92 -12.89
N ARG A 184 1.55 -8.65 -13.26
CA ARG A 184 1.55 -7.51 -12.30
C ARG A 184 0.18 -7.33 -11.66
N SER A 185 -0.88 -7.36 -12.47
CA SER A 185 -2.27 -7.26 -12.00
C SER A 185 -2.61 -8.39 -11.04
N ASP A 186 -2.29 -9.64 -11.40
CA ASP A 186 -2.57 -10.81 -10.58
C ASP A 186 -1.79 -10.78 -9.26
N ARG A 187 -0.55 -10.28 -9.27
CA ARG A 187 0.23 -10.07 -8.03
C ARG A 187 -0.39 -9.03 -7.12
N LEU A 188 -0.78 -7.87 -7.67
CA LEU A 188 -1.43 -6.81 -6.91
C LEU A 188 -2.70 -7.36 -6.24
N GLU A 189 -3.51 -8.09 -6.99
CA GLU A 189 -4.78 -8.63 -6.50
C GLU A 189 -4.57 -9.73 -5.46
N ALA A 190 -3.59 -10.62 -5.63
CA ALA A 190 -3.25 -11.64 -4.64
C ALA A 190 -2.78 -11.01 -3.32
N LEU A 191 -1.99 -9.93 -3.40
CA LEU A 191 -1.57 -9.14 -2.24
C LEU A 191 -2.78 -8.44 -1.59
N ARG A 192 -3.68 -7.86 -2.39
CA ARG A 192 -4.91 -7.20 -1.90
C ARG A 192 -5.78 -8.18 -1.12
N ILE A 193 -6.02 -9.39 -1.64
CA ILE A 193 -6.81 -10.43 -0.96
C ILE A 193 -6.17 -10.82 0.39
N ALA A 194 -4.85 -11.00 0.42
CA ALA A 194 -4.13 -11.31 1.66
C ALA A 194 -4.25 -10.18 2.68
N THR A 195 -4.02 -8.93 2.26
CA THR A 195 -4.14 -7.74 3.13
C THR A 195 -5.55 -7.63 3.72
N THR A 196 -6.58 -7.76 2.89
CA THR A 196 -7.99 -7.71 3.35
C THR A 196 -8.30 -8.83 4.33
N SER A 197 -7.81 -10.06 4.08
CA SER A 197 -8.03 -11.21 4.96
C SER A 197 -7.38 -11.03 6.34
N LEU A 198 -6.15 -10.50 6.38
CA LEU A 198 -5.44 -10.20 7.63
C LEU A 198 -6.10 -9.05 8.39
N ILE A 199 -6.54 -8.00 7.72
CA ILE A 199 -7.25 -6.89 8.38
C ILE A 199 -8.58 -7.37 8.98
N ARG A 200 -9.37 -8.16 8.24
CA ARG A 200 -10.62 -8.75 8.75
C ARG A 200 -10.38 -9.68 9.94
N ALA A 201 -9.29 -10.44 9.95
CA ALA A 201 -8.90 -11.25 11.10
C ALA A 201 -8.56 -10.37 12.32
N ARG A 202 -7.83 -9.28 12.10
CA ARG A 202 -7.49 -8.30 13.14
C ARG A 202 -8.72 -7.60 13.72
N LEU A 203 -9.68 -7.20 12.88
CA LEU A 203 -10.96 -6.62 13.32
C LEU A 203 -11.76 -7.61 14.19
N ARG A 204 -11.66 -8.92 13.90
CA ARG A 204 -12.20 -10.01 14.72
C ARG A 204 -11.35 -10.34 15.96
N ARG A 205 -10.31 -9.54 16.24
CA ARG A 205 -9.37 -9.69 17.38
C ARG A 205 -8.60 -11.01 17.37
N GLU A 206 -8.36 -11.57 16.18
CA GLU A 206 -7.45 -12.71 16.03
C GLU A 206 -6.01 -12.24 16.27
N GLY A 207 -5.24 -12.98 17.08
CA GLY A 207 -3.84 -12.69 17.35
C GLY A 207 -2.91 -13.21 16.25
N PHE A 208 -1.82 -12.49 15.98
CA PHE A 208 -0.78 -12.91 15.05
C PHE A 208 0.53 -13.20 15.79
N ASP A 209 1.27 -14.20 15.34
CA ASP A 209 2.65 -14.35 15.77
C ASP A 209 3.54 -13.23 15.17
N ALA A 210 4.79 -13.14 15.62
CA ALA A 210 5.70 -12.09 15.19
C ALA A 210 6.00 -12.12 13.67
N ILE A 211 5.97 -13.30 13.04
CA ILE A 211 6.33 -13.46 11.62
C ILE A 211 5.14 -12.98 10.75
N LEU A 212 3.94 -13.44 11.07
CA LEU A 212 2.71 -13.03 10.39
C LEU A 212 2.40 -11.56 10.65
N GLY A 213 2.58 -11.08 11.88
CA GLY A 213 2.41 -9.66 12.23
C GLY A 213 3.35 -8.74 11.46
N ASN A 214 4.61 -9.16 11.22
CA ASN A 214 5.52 -8.37 10.39
C ASN A 214 5.09 -8.35 8.90
N LEU A 215 4.57 -9.45 8.37
CA LEU A 215 4.00 -9.45 7.02
C LEU A 215 2.76 -8.54 6.94
N GLU A 216 1.85 -8.64 7.90
CA GLU A 216 0.64 -7.82 7.98
C GLU A 216 0.97 -6.33 7.97
N ARG A 217 1.88 -5.88 8.84
CA ARG A 217 2.33 -4.49 8.88
C ARG A 217 2.87 -4.02 7.52
N ARG A 218 3.76 -4.81 6.90
CA ARG A 218 4.34 -4.46 5.60
C ARG A 218 3.31 -4.40 4.49
N LEU A 219 2.31 -5.28 4.51
CA LEU A 219 1.20 -5.27 3.57
C LEU A 219 0.32 -4.04 3.75
N ARG A 220 0.01 -3.67 5.00
CA ARG A 220 -0.78 -2.48 5.33
C ARG A 220 -0.14 -1.18 4.88
N GLU A 221 1.18 -1.06 5.03
CA GLU A 221 1.97 0.10 4.61
C GLU A 221 2.10 0.20 3.07
N THR A 222 1.87 -0.90 2.33
CA THR A 222 2.06 -0.91 0.86
C THR A 222 0.81 -0.41 0.14
N PRO A 223 0.93 0.45 -0.89
CA PRO A 223 -0.21 0.91 -1.67
C PRO A 223 -0.76 -0.21 -2.56
N LEU A 224 -1.82 -0.89 -2.09
CA LEU A 224 -2.40 -2.09 -2.72
C LEU A 224 -3.86 -1.90 -3.15
N PHE A 225 -4.54 -0.87 -2.65
CA PHE A 225 -5.96 -0.64 -2.91
C PHE A 225 -6.10 0.42 -3.98
N ARG A 226 -6.70 0.04 -5.12
CA ARG A 226 -6.97 0.94 -6.23
C ARG A 226 -8.28 1.67 -6.00
N LEU A 227 -8.23 3.00 -6.02
CA LEU A 227 -9.39 3.89 -6.03
C LEU A 227 -10.00 3.98 -7.44
N GLU A 228 -11.19 4.53 -7.56
CA GLU A 228 -11.81 4.78 -8.88
C GLU A 228 -10.96 5.69 -9.77
N THR A 229 -10.20 6.60 -9.16
CA THR A 229 -9.21 7.46 -9.84
C THR A 229 -8.01 6.71 -10.42
N GLY A 230 -7.88 5.40 -10.14
CA GLY A 230 -6.72 4.60 -10.54
C GLY A 230 -5.53 4.70 -9.58
N ARG A 231 -5.54 5.66 -8.64
CA ARG A 231 -4.50 5.80 -7.61
C ARG A 231 -4.50 4.61 -6.66
N LEU A 232 -3.31 4.13 -6.30
CA LEU A 232 -3.14 3.11 -5.27
C LEU A 232 -2.92 3.79 -3.92
N ILE A 233 -3.67 3.34 -2.90
CA ILE A 233 -3.48 3.74 -1.51
C ILE A 233 -3.19 2.53 -0.62
N SER A 234 -2.52 2.79 0.50
CA SER A 234 -2.20 1.76 1.50
C SER A 234 -3.44 1.46 2.36
N ALA A 235 -3.41 0.34 3.09
CA ALA A 235 -4.52 -0.01 3.98
C ALA A 235 -4.68 1.01 5.12
N ASP A 236 -3.56 1.52 5.64
CA ASP A 236 -3.55 2.50 6.72
C ASP A 236 -4.17 3.83 6.26
N VAL A 237 -3.82 4.27 5.04
CA VAL A 237 -4.43 5.46 4.42
C VAL A 237 -5.92 5.21 4.15
N ALA A 238 -6.29 4.02 3.69
CA ALA A 238 -7.68 3.66 3.45
C ALA A 238 -8.52 3.68 4.74
N GLU A 239 -7.97 3.21 5.87
CA GLU A 239 -8.63 3.24 7.18
C GLU A 239 -8.83 4.66 7.72
N GLN A 240 -7.91 5.59 7.40
CA GLN A 240 -7.99 7.00 7.78
C GLN A 240 -9.01 7.78 6.93
N ILE A 241 -8.90 7.69 5.60
CA ILE A 241 -9.73 8.46 4.65
C ILE A 241 -11.12 7.85 4.47
N ARG A 242 -11.21 6.51 4.56
CA ARG A 242 -12.41 5.69 4.36
C ARG A 242 -13.14 5.93 3.03
N PRO A 243 -12.49 5.71 1.89
CA PRO A 243 -13.14 5.84 0.59
C PRO A 243 -14.38 4.93 0.47
N PRO A 244 -15.55 5.45 0.04
CA PRO A 244 -16.79 4.68 -0.03
C PRO A 244 -16.67 3.45 -0.94
N GLU A 245 -15.87 3.52 -2.01
CA GLU A 245 -15.64 2.42 -2.96
C GLU A 245 -14.96 1.19 -2.32
N LEU A 246 -14.18 1.38 -1.26
CA LEU A 246 -13.51 0.28 -0.55
C LEU A 246 -14.34 -0.26 0.64
N LEU A 247 -15.53 0.30 0.91
CA LEU A 247 -16.40 -0.12 2.02
C LEU A 247 -16.74 -1.62 1.95
N SER A 248 -16.98 -2.13 0.74
CA SER A 248 -17.29 -3.54 0.49
C SER A 248 -16.18 -4.51 0.91
N LEU A 249 -14.94 -4.02 1.01
CA LEU A 249 -13.79 -4.81 1.41
C LEU A 249 -13.76 -5.05 2.92
N GLY A 250 -14.51 -4.29 3.72
CA GLY A 250 -14.57 -4.47 5.17
C GLY A 250 -13.20 -4.29 5.85
N ILE A 251 -12.46 -3.27 5.40
CA ILE A 251 -11.13 -2.90 5.90
C ILE A 251 -11.23 -2.10 7.21
N TRP A 252 -12.34 -1.40 7.43
CA TRP A 252 -12.67 -0.69 8.66
C TRP A 252 -14.10 -0.97 9.08
N ASP A 253 -14.39 -0.71 10.36
CA ASP A 253 -15.74 -0.77 10.90
C ASP A 253 -16.47 0.56 10.64
N PRO A 254 -17.59 0.57 9.88
CA PRO A 254 -18.34 1.78 9.60
C PRO A 254 -18.97 2.41 10.86
N SER A 255 -19.12 1.65 11.95
CA SER A 255 -19.67 2.15 13.21
C SER A 255 -18.66 2.89 14.08
N THR A 256 -17.36 2.70 13.83
CA THR A 256 -16.30 3.36 14.59
C THR A 256 -16.03 4.73 13.95
N PRO A 257 -16.08 5.87 14.64
CA PRO A 257 -15.78 7.18 14.05
C PRO A 257 -14.34 7.22 13.49
N SER A 258 -14.12 7.89 12.36
CA SER A 258 -12.76 8.04 11.80
C SER A 258 -11.93 9.00 12.65
N GLU A 259 -10.61 8.96 12.48
CA GLU A 259 -9.73 9.94 13.13
C GLU A 259 -10.05 11.37 12.69
N ALA A 260 -10.43 11.55 11.41
CA ALA A 260 -10.93 12.81 10.89
C ALA A 260 -12.27 13.22 11.54
N ASP A 261 -13.18 12.27 11.77
CA ASP A 261 -14.45 12.54 12.46
C ASP A 261 -14.22 12.92 13.92
N LEU A 262 -13.29 12.25 14.60
CA LEU A 262 -12.89 12.56 15.97
C LEU A 262 -12.21 13.93 16.06
N ALA A 263 -11.32 14.26 15.12
CA ALA A 263 -10.66 15.56 15.05
C ALA A 263 -11.68 16.68 14.77
N LYS A 264 -12.65 16.44 13.87
CA LYS A 264 -13.74 17.37 13.59
C LYS A 264 -14.66 17.55 14.79
N ALA A 265 -14.98 16.48 15.51
CA ALA A 265 -15.76 16.53 16.73
C ALA A 265 -15.02 17.31 17.84
N ALA A 266 -13.71 17.07 18.01
CA ALA A 266 -12.88 17.79 18.96
C ALA A 266 -12.78 19.29 18.63
N ALA A 267 -12.59 19.63 17.34
CA ALA A 267 -12.58 21.02 16.89
C ALA A 267 -13.93 21.72 17.12
N ALA A 268 -15.05 21.02 16.91
CA ALA A 268 -16.38 21.54 17.20
C ALA A 268 -16.60 21.79 18.70
N VAL A 269 -16.12 20.90 19.56
CA VAL A 269 -16.17 21.09 21.03
C VAL A 269 -15.31 22.29 21.46
N ALA A 270 -14.10 22.43 20.92
CA ALA A 270 -13.21 23.55 21.22
C ALA A 270 -13.83 24.90 20.79
N ALA A 271 -14.43 24.96 19.60
CA ALA A 271 -15.11 26.15 19.11
C ALA A 271 -16.33 26.53 19.98
N GLU A 272 -17.06 25.55 20.49
CA GLU A 272 -18.21 25.79 21.37
C GLU A 272 -17.77 26.26 22.77
N GLU A 273 -16.66 25.73 23.30
CA GLU A 273 -16.06 26.24 24.54
C GLU A 273 -15.59 27.68 24.40
N GLU A 274 -14.99 28.04 23.27
CA GLU A 274 -14.56 29.40 22.98
C GLU A 274 -15.76 30.37 22.91
N ARG A 275 -16.83 29.97 22.23
CA ARG A 275 -18.10 30.73 22.22
C ARG A 275 -18.67 30.91 23.63
N ARG A 276 -18.63 29.86 24.45
CA ARG A 276 -19.11 29.93 25.84
C ARG A 276 -18.25 30.86 26.69
N ARG A 277 -16.93 30.87 26.48
CA ARG A 277 -16.03 31.84 27.15
C ARG A 277 -16.28 33.27 26.70
N ALA A 278 -16.51 33.49 25.40
CA ALA A 278 -16.84 34.80 24.87
C ALA A 278 -18.17 35.33 25.44
N GLN A 279 -19.21 34.50 25.48
CA GLN A 279 -20.50 34.85 26.09
C GLN A 279 -20.37 35.13 27.59
N ALA A 280 -19.58 34.33 28.33
CA ALA A 280 -19.34 34.58 29.75
C ALA A 280 -18.57 35.89 29.99
N ALA A 281 -17.61 36.23 29.12
CA ALA A 281 -16.87 37.49 29.20
C ALA A 281 -17.78 38.69 28.88
N GLU A 282 -18.66 38.57 27.90
CA GLU A 282 -19.65 39.61 27.57
C GLU A 282 -20.63 39.84 28.73
N GLN A 283 -21.18 38.77 29.30
CA GLN A 283 -22.05 38.86 30.48
C GLN A 283 -21.33 39.45 31.70
N ALA A 284 -20.06 39.11 31.90
CA ALA A 284 -19.26 39.69 32.99
C ALA A 284 -18.99 41.19 32.77
N ALA A 285 -18.74 41.61 31.52
CA ALA A 285 -18.56 43.01 31.16
C ALA A 285 -19.86 43.81 31.36
N GLU A 286 -21.00 43.26 30.95
CA GLU A 286 -22.31 43.88 31.16
C GLU A 286 -22.66 43.99 32.65
N ALA A 287 -22.40 42.94 33.44
CA ALA A 287 -22.57 42.96 34.89
C ALA A 287 -21.65 43.99 35.57
N ALA A 288 -20.39 44.12 35.12
CA ALA A 288 -19.45 45.12 35.64
C ALA A 288 -19.89 46.55 35.30
N MET A 289 -20.38 46.79 34.08
CA MET A 289 -20.96 48.09 33.71
C MET A 289 -22.17 48.45 34.56
N LYS A 290 -23.04 47.47 34.83
CA LYS A 290 -24.21 47.68 35.69
C LYS A 290 -23.81 47.97 37.13
N ALA A 291 -22.80 47.28 37.67
CA ALA A 291 -22.28 47.56 39.01
C ALA A 291 -21.68 48.98 39.12
N ILE A 292 -20.92 49.43 38.13
CA ILE A 292 -20.39 50.81 38.10
C ILE A 292 -21.52 51.85 38.00
N ALA A 293 -22.60 51.55 37.29
CA ALA A 293 -23.76 52.43 37.18
C ALA A 293 -24.58 52.48 38.48
N GLU A 294 -24.62 51.39 39.26
CA GLU A 294 -25.34 51.30 40.54
C GLU A 294 -24.52 51.86 41.73
N ASP A 295 -23.18 51.82 41.68
CA ASP A 295 -22.27 52.44 42.69
C ASP A 295 -22.00 53.95 42.42
N GLY A 296 -22.59 54.53 41.37
CA GLY A 296 -22.39 55.93 40.97
C GLY A 296 -23.28 56.96 41.68
N GLU A 297 -24.13 56.56 42.62
CA GLU A 297 -25.06 57.46 43.32
C GLU A 297 -24.69 57.81 44.78
N ASP A 298 -23.64 57.20 45.36
CA ASP A 298 -23.16 57.57 46.70
C ASP A 298 -21.74 58.17 46.67
N GLU A 299 -21.71 59.48 46.93
CA GLU A 299 -20.61 60.33 47.43
C GLU A 299 -19.18 60.00 47.00
N LEU A 300 -18.53 60.92 46.27
CA LEU A 300 -17.17 61.34 46.65
C LEU A 300 -16.90 62.80 46.23
N GLU A 301 -16.82 63.63 47.27
CA GLU A 301 -16.32 65.00 47.28
C GLU A 301 -14.92 65.13 46.65
N VAL A 302 -14.73 66.28 46.03
CA VAL A 302 -13.50 66.82 45.49
C VAL A 302 -12.46 66.97 46.61
N GLY A 303 -11.39 66.20 46.54
CA GLY A 303 -10.15 66.40 47.30
C GLY A 303 -8.98 66.62 46.34
N ASP A 304 -8.78 67.89 45.99
CA ASP A 304 -7.64 68.40 45.22
C ASP A 304 -6.43 68.53 46.15
N GLU A 305 -5.41 67.66 46.03
CA GLU A 305 -4.07 67.99 46.54
C GLU A 305 -2.94 67.18 45.85
N VAL A 306 -2.30 67.84 44.87
CA VAL A 306 -0.87 68.20 44.84
C VAL A 306 0.21 67.09 44.86
N THR A 307 1.07 67.18 43.84
CA THR A 307 2.53 66.87 43.77
C THR A 307 3.09 65.47 43.51
N SER A 308 3.70 65.42 42.32
CA SER A 308 5.13 65.14 42.07
C SER A 308 5.62 63.69 41.97
N PHE A 309 6.42 63.47 40.92
CA PHE A 309 7.83 63.05 40.96
C PHE A 309 8.18 61.86 40.04
N LEU A 310 9.20 62.10 39.19
CA LEU A 310 10.10 61.21 38.43
C LEU A 310 9.55 60.44 37.22
N VAL A 311 9.97 60.73 35.97
CA VAL A 311 11.30 60.54 35.33
C VAL A 311 11.63 59.05 35.08
N PHE A 312 11.60 58.63 33.81
CA PHE A 312 12.68 57.86 33.16
C PHE A 312 12.46 57.78 31.63
N GLU A 313 13.19 58.60 30.86
CA GLU A 313 13.79 58.19 29.58
C GLU A 313 15.11 57.44 29.89
N PRO A 314 15.94 57.01 28.94
CA PRO A 314 15.79 56.12 27.79
C PRO A 314 16.90 55.03 27.79
N ASP A 315 16.96 54.15 26.79
CA ASP A 315 18.22 53.53 26.30
C ASP A 315 18.02 53.20 24.81
N SER A 316 18.62 53.92 23.86
CA SER A 316 20.05 54.00 23.52
C SER A 316 20.59 52.69 22.92
N PHE A 317 20.76 52.67 21.60
CA PHE A 317 21.95 52.07 21.01
C PHE A 317 22.45 52.91 19.84
N ASP A 318 23.67 53.34 20.07
CA ASP A 318 24.57 54.17 19.31
C ASP A 318 25.22 53.37 18.16
N SER A 319 25.48 54.00 17.02
CA SER A 319 26.84 54.03 16.44
C SER A 319 26.86 54.67 15.05
N ALA A 320 27.62 55.75 14.98
CA ALA A 320 28.04 56.46 13.79
C ALA A 320 29.16 55.71 13.02
N SER A 321 29.24 55.94 11.71
CA SER A 321 30.50 56.02 10.92
C SER A 321 30.12 56.54 9.53
N GLU A 322 30.45 57.80 9.24
CA GLU A 322 31.66 58.25 8.55
C GLU A 322 31.48 58.37 7.02
N SER A 323 31.34 59.63 6.63
CA SER A 323 31.37 60.12 5.25
C SER A 323 32.73 59.84 4.59
N GLN A 324 32.70 59.17 3.44
CA GLN A 324 33.73 59.32 2.42
C GLN A 324 33.10 59.92 1.16
N VAL A 325 33.66 61.06 0.76
CA VAL A 325 33.34 61.79 -0.46
C VAL A 325 34.07 61.10 -1.60
N GLU A 326 33.32 60.45 -2.49
CA GLU A 326 33.81 59.94 -3.77
C GLU A 326 33.35 60.85 -4.94
N PRO A 327 34.11 60.88 -6.04
CA PRO A 327 34.06 61.95 -7.01
C PRO A 327 32.83 61.86 -7.91
N VAL A 328 32.36 63.01 -8.37
CA VAL A 328 31.32 63.18 -9.39
C VAL A 328 31.82 62.54 -10.69
N VAL A 329 31.46 61.27 -10.91
CA VAL A 329 31.61 60.57 -12.19
C VAL A 329 30.32 60.76 -12.99
N ASP A 330 30.51 61.00 -14.27
CA ASP A 330 29.55 61.41 -15.29
C ASP A 330 28.38 60.40 -15.44
N VAL A 331 27.34 60.60 -14.62
CA VAL A 331 26.18 59.68 -14.47
C VAL A 331 25.40 59.50 -15.77
N GLU A 332 25.45 60.45 -16.71
CA GLU A 332 24.72 60.32 -17.98
C GLU A 332 25.37 59.35 -18.96
N ALA A 333 26.69 59.19 -18.96
CA ALA A 333 27.37 58.24 -19.86
C ALA A 333 27.20 56.78 -19.39
N GLU A 334 27.19 56.56 -18.07
CA GLU A 334 27.07 55.23 -17.47
C GLU A 334 25.62 54.73 -17.48
N LEU A 335 24.63 55.62 -17.32
CA LEU A 335 23.21 55.29 -17.45
C LEU A 335 22.83 54.97 -18.92
N VAL A 336 23.42 55.69 -19.88
CA VAL A 336 23.19 55.43 -21.32
C VAL A 336 23.92 54.16 -21.78
N ALA A 337 25.06 53.80 -21.17
CA ALA A 337 25.72 52.52 -21.41
C ALA A 337 24.93 51.35 -20.80
N THR A 338 24.43 51.46 -19.58
CA THR A 338 23.57 50.42 -18.95
C THR A 338 22.22 50.26 -19.67
N LEU A 339 21.62 51.35 -20.15
CA LEU A 339 20.39 51.28 -20.96
C LEU A 339 20.64 50.69 -22.37
N ARG A 340 21.84 50.87 -22.95
CA ARG A 340 22.23 50.18 -24.20
C ARG A 340 22.58 48.71 -24.01
N GLU A 341 23.09 48.34 -22.84
CA GLU A 341 23.37 46.95 -22.49
C GLU A 341 22.09 46.17 -22.17
N LEU A 342 21.08 46.83 -21.58
CA LEU A 342 19.72 46.31 -21.37
C LEU A 342 18.87 46.25 -22.66
N ALA A 343 19.30 46.91 -23.74
CA ALA A 343 18.64 46.92 -25.04
C ALA A 343 19.35 46.04 -26.09
N LYS A 344 20.17 45.07 -25.64
CA LYS A 344 20.55 43.94 -26.48
C LYS A 344 19.32 43.06 -26.61
N GLU A 345 18.64 43.12 -27.75
CA GLU A 345 17.62 42.14 -28.13
C GLU A 345 18.27 40.75 -28.04
N GLU A 346 18.06 40.07 -26.91
CA GLU A 346 18.46 38.68 -26.73
C GLU A 346 17.78 37.88 -27.83
N ALA A 347 18.57 37.12 -28.59
CA ALA A 347 18.03 36.22 -29.59
C ALA A 347 16.95 35.35 -28.92
N PRO A 348 15.78 35.15 -29.58
CA PRO A 348 14.65 34.48 -28.95
C PRO A 348 15.10 33.10 -28.45
N ASP A 349 14.94 32.87 -27.15
CA ASP A 349 15.27 31.58 -26.54
C ASP A 349 14.50 30.47 -27.29
N PRO A 350 15.18 29.59 -28.04
CA PRO A 350 14.51 28.58 -28.85
C PRO A 350 13.68 27.62 -27.99
N VAL A 351 14.06 27.42 -26.73
CA VAL A 351 13.29 26.64 -25.77
C VAL A 351 12.01 27.37 -25.39
N GLY A 352 12.11 28.65 -25.04
CA GLY A 352 10.96 29.51 -24.81
C GLY A 352 9.97 29.57 -25.97
N VAL A 353 10.46 29.67 -27.21
CA VAL A 353 9.62 29.66 -28.42
C VAL A 353 8.88 28.33 -28.58
N LEU A 354 9.57 27.20 -28.40
CA LEU A 354 8.93 25.88 -28.48
C LEU A 354 7.88 25.69 -27.37
N LEU A 355 8.19 26.11 -26.15
CA LEU A 355 7.24 26.05 -25.03
C LEU A 355 6.00 26.91 -25.29
N GLU A 356 6.12 28.10 -25.88
CA GLU A 356 4.94 28.87 -26.24
C GLU A 356 4.12 28.24 -27.35
N ARG A 357 4.75 27.59 -28.34
CA ARG A 357 4.00 26.83 -29.36
C ARG A 357 3.20 25.69 -28.73
N ILE A 358 3.80 24.97 -27.77
CA ILE A 358 3.09 23.92 -27.00
C ILE A 358 1.90 24.52 -26.23
N ARG A 359 2.10 25.66 -25.57
CA ARG A 359 1.04 26.35 -24.81
C ARG A 359 -0.07 26.87 -25.74
N GLU A 360 0.28 27.43 -26.89
CA GLU A 360 -0.67 27.87 -27.93
C GLU A 360 -1.53 26.71 -28.43
N GLU A 361 -0.94 25.55 -28.65
CA GLU A 361 -1.67 24.35 -29.07
C GLU A 361 -2.67 23.87 -28.00
N LEU A 362 -2.26 23.87 -26.73
CA LEU A 362 -3.17 23.59 -25.61
C LEU A 362 -4.26 24.67 -25.46
N ARG A 363 -3.96 25.94 -25.75
CA ARG A 363 -4.96 27.02 -25.80
C ARG A 363 -5.98 26.80 -26.90
N MET A 364 -5.59 26.30 -28.08
CA MET A 364 -6.51 25.99 -29.18
C MET A 364 -7.49 24.88 -28.80
N VAL A 365 -7.03 23.84 -28.10
CA VAL A 365 -7.94 22.79 -27.59
C VAL A 365 -8.90 23.35 -26.56
N ARG A 366 -8.42 24.21 -25.65
CA ARG A 366 -9.25 24.91 -24.66
C ARG A 366 -10.30 25.83 -25.29
N GLN A 367 -10.00 26.50 -26.40
CA GLN A 367 -10.99 27.35 -27.09
C GLN A 367 -12.19 26.54 -27.60
N ARG A 368 -11.99 25.27 -27.96
CA ARG A 368 -13.07 24.35 -28.34
C ARG A 368 -13.81 23.80 -27.13
N ASP A 369 -13.09 23.50 -26.04
CA ASP A 369 -13.69 23.05 -24.79
C ASP A 369 -12.99 23.64 -23.57
N ALA A 370 -13.62 24.65 -22.97
CA ALA A 370 -13.07 25.39 -21.84
C ALA A 370 -13.03 24.55 -20.54
N SER A 371 -13.72 23.42 -20.48
CA SER A 371 -13.77 22.55 -19.30
C SER A 371 -12.52 21.67 -19.14
N LEU A 372 -11.76 21.45 -20.23
CA LEU A 372 -10.61 20.55 -20.23
C LEU A 372 -9.33 21.15 -19.60
N LEU A 373 -9.15 22.49 -19.64
CA LEU A 373 -7.93 23.16 -19.18
C LEU A 373 -8.21 24.52 -18.51
N THR A 374 -7.68 24.71 -17.29
CA THR A 374 -7.68 26.02 -16.62
C THR A 374 -6.46 26.84 -17.06
N GLU A 375 -6.65 28.12 -17.36
CA GLU A 375 -5.63 29.00 -17.97
C GLU A 375 -4.31 29.07 -17.20
N GLY A 376 -4.37 29.18 -15.87
CA GLY A 376 -3.20 29.28 -15.00
C GLY A 376 -2.32 28.02 -14.94
N LEU A 377 -2.79 26.89 -15.51
CA LEU A 377 -2.02 25.64 -15.55
C LEU A 377 -1.02 25.60 -16.73
N LEU A 378 -1.30 26.36 -17.79
CA LEU A 378 -0.42 26.41 -18.96
C LEU A 378 0.90 27.12 -18.66
N ASP A 379 0.86 28.08 -17.73
CA ASP A 379 2.03 28.80 -17.24
C ASP A 379 2.96 27.91 -16.38
N ASN A 380 2.45 26.77 -15.90
CA ASN A 380 3.22 25.77 -15.15
C ASN A 380 3.98 24.79 -16.05
N ILE A 381 3.90 24.92 -17.38
CA ILE A 381 4.70 24.12 -18.31
C ILE A 381 6.05 24.81 -18.48
N THR A 382 7.15 24.16 -18.09
CA THR A 382 8.52 24.70 -18.16
C THR A 382 9.47 23.68 -18.75
N ALA A 383 10.72 24.07 -19.04
CA ALA A 383 11.78 23.15 -19.46
C ALA A 383 13.04 23.35 -18.61
N GLN A 384 13.75 22.27 -18.30
CA GLN A 384 15.01 22.27 -17.55
C GLN A 384 15.99 21.27 -18.15
N VAL A 385 17.28 21.45 -17.88
CA VAL A 385 18.32 20.47 -18.23
C VAL A 385 18.18 19.26 -17.30
N GLY A 386 17.93 18.09 -17.85
CA GLY A 386 17.73 16.85 -17.12
C GLY A 386 18.78 15.79 -17.45
N SER A 387 18.34 14.54 -17.55
CA SER A 387 19.23 13.38 -17.83
C SER A 387 19.07 12.83 -19.24
N GLY A 388 18.14 13.40 -20.02
CA GLY A 388 17.71 12.95 -21.34
C GLY A 388 16.85 11.69 -21.34
N ARG A 389 16.63 11.03 -20.19
CA ARG A 389 15.94 9.73 -20.11
C ARG A 389 14.41 9.81 -20.07
N GLN A 390 13.86 10.83 -19.42
CA GLN A 390 12.43 11.05 -19.29
C GLN A 390 12.08 12.32 -20.06
N LEU A 391 10.96 12.32 -20.80
CA LEU A 391 10.54 13.50 -21.56
C LEU A 391 10.01 14.59 -20.63
N LEU A 392 9.27 14.18 -19.59
CA LEU A 392 8.54 15.04 -18.67
C LEU A 392 8.71 14.55 -17.24
N ARG A 393 8.79 15.49 -16.29
CA ARG A 393 8.71 15.27 -14.84
C ARG A 393 7.66 16.21 -14.25
N ILE A 394 7.01 15.75 -13.18
CA ILE A 394 6.05 16.55 -12.40
C ILE A 394 6.70 16.89 -11.05
N ASP A 395 6.88 18.18 -10.78
CA ASP A 395 7.47 18.72 -9.54
C ASP A 395 6.89 20.11 -9.27
N ASP A 396 5.68 20.15 -8.70
CA ASP A 396 4.76 21.32 -8.59
C ASP A 396 4.38 22.02 -9.92
N LYS A 397 5.00 21.59 -11.02
CA LYS A 397 4.94 22.09 -12.40
C LYS A 397 5.23 20.94 -13.36
N VAL A 398 4.83 21.10 -14.62
CA VAL A 398 5.16 20.16 -15.70
C VAL A 398 6.48 20.60 -16.32
N ILE A 399 7.53 19.81 -16.15
CA ILE A 399 8.90 20.16 -16.54
C ILE A 399 9.36 19.23 -17.66
N PHE A 400 9.59 19.78 -18.85
CA PHE A 400 10.26 19.09 -19.95
C PHE A 400 11.75 18.94 -19.69
N ASP A 401 12.30 17.76 -19.98
CA ASP A 401 13.75 17.55 -20.05
C ASP A 401 14.28 18.04 -21.40
N SER A 402 14.99 19.16 -21.38
CA SER A 402 15.56 19.78 -22.58
C SER A 402 16.65 18.92 -23.26
N GLU A 403 17.18 17.90 -22.59
CA GLU A 403 18.13 16.95 -23.17
C GLU A 403 17.46 15.70 -23.77
N ASN A 404 16.14 15.55 -23.61
CA ASN A 404 15.43 14.39 -24.15
C ASN A 404 15.46 14.39 -25.69
N GLU A 405 15.68 13.22 -26.30
CA GLU A 405 15.81 13.08 -27.76
C GLU A 405 14.61 13.68 -28.52
N HIS A 406 13.39 13.50 -28.03
CA HIS A 406 12.19 14.06 -28.67
C HIS A 406 12.09 15.57 -28.53
N PHE A 407 12.47 16.13 -27.38
CA PHE A 407 12.49 17.58 -27.16
C PHE A 407 13.58 18.25 -28.00
N VAL A 408 14.78 17.68 -28.02
CA VAL A 408 15.90 18.12 -28.88
C VAL A 408 15.53 18.02 -30.36
N ARG A 409 14.79 16.98 -30.76
CA ARG A 409 14.30 16.84 -32.14
C ARG A 409 13.34 17.97 -32.50
N ALA A 410 12.37 18.27 -31.64
CA ALA A 410 11.42 19.37 -31.84
C ALA A 410 12.12 20.75 -31.88
N LEU A 411 13.18 20.95 -31.11
CA LEU A 411 13.98 22.18 -31.15
C LEU A 411 14.74 22.35 -32.47
N ARG A 412 15.24 21.26 -33.05
CA ARG A 412 15.99 21.29 -34.32
C ARG A 412 15.07 21.44 -35.53
N ASP A 413 13.89 20.84 -35.45
CA ASP A 413 12.93 20.71 -36.54
C ASP A 413 11.52 20.81 -35.94
N PRO A 414 11.00 22.04 -35.75
CA PRO A 414 9.72 22.29 -35.09
C PRO A 414 8.55 22.02 -36.05
N ASP A 415 8.51 20.81 -36.58
CA ASP A 415 7.37 20.23 -37.31
C ASP A 415 6.14 20.29 -36.40
N PRO A 416 4.97 20.76 -36.91
CA PRO A 416 3.70 20.70 -36.19
C PRO A 416 3.48 19.36 -35.50
N ALA A 417 3.82 18.23 -36.14
CA ALA A 417 3.64 16.90 -35.54
C ALA A 417 4.43 16.71 -34.23
N TRP A 418 5.63 17.29 -34.11
CA TRP A 418 6.43 17.24 -32.89
C TRP A 418 5.86 18.14 -31.80
N VAL A 419 5.41 19.34 -32.15
CA VAL A 419 4.76 20.26 -31.20
C VAL A 419 3.51 19.61 -30.62
N SER A 420 2.67 19.01 -31.47
CA SER A 420 1.47 18.29 -31.08
C SER A 420 1.76 17.08 -30.21
N PHE A 421 2.80 16.31 -30.53
CA PHE A 421 3.25 15.22 -29.67
C PHE A 421 3.62 15.72 -28.27
N LEU A 422 4.39 16.81 -28.18
CA LEU A 422 4.79 17.41 -26.90
C LEU A 422 3.59 18.01 -26.15
N ALA A 423 2.65 18.66 -26.84
CA ALA A 423 1.41 19.17 -26.25
C ALA A 423 0.55 18.04 -25.69
N SER A 424 0.39 16.95 -26.43
CA SER A 424 -0.30 15.75 -25.96
C SER A 424 0.38 15.16 -24.72
N ALA A 425 1.72 15.07 -24.71
CA ALA A 425 2.47 14.56 -23.56
C ALA A 425 2.34 15.48 -22.34
N ALA A 426 2.39 16.80 -22.53
CA ALA A 426 2.17 17.79 -21.47
C ALA A 426 0.75 17.71 -20.91
N TYR A 427 -0.27 17.52 -21.76
CA TYR A 427 -1.64 17.35 -21.32
C TYR A 427 -1.82 16.07 -20.49
N THR A 428 -1.31 14.93 -20.94
CA THR A 428 -1.35 13.68 -20.15
C THR A 428 -0.62 13.84 -18.81
N ALA A 429 0.48 14.59 -18.76
CA ALA A 429 1.17 14.91 -17.51
C ALA A 429 0.35 15.83 -16.60
N LEU A 430 -0.30 16.86 -17.16
CA LEU A 430 -1.23 17.74 -16.44
C LEU A 430 -2.44 16.96 -15.91
N ASN A 431 -3.00 16.04 -16.71
CA ASN A 431 -4.08 15.15 -16.31
C ASN A 431 -3.67 14.26 -15.14
N THR A 432 -2.45 13.70 -15.21
CA THR A 432 -1.89 12.89 -14.11
C THR A 432 -1.70 13.72 -12.83
N TRP A 433 -1.42 15.02 -12.96
CA TRP A 433 -1.21 15.93 -11.84
C TRP A 433 -2.53 16.46 -11.24
N LEU A 434 -3.57 16.68 -12.06
CA LEU A 434 -4.82 17.30 -11.67
C LEU A 434 -5.92 16.26 -11.51
N GLU A 435 -6.17 15.86 -10.27
CA GLU A 435 -7.15 14.82 -9.89
C GLU A 435 -8.61 15.10 -10.35
N SER A 436 -8.90 16.30 -10.88
CA SER A 436 -10.22 16.70 -11.38
C SER A 436 -10.50 16.32 -12.83
N VAL A 437 -9.49 15.91 -13.61
CA VAL A 437 -9.64 15.58 -15.03
C VAL A 437 -9.77 14.06 -15.17
N SER A 438 -10.83 13.59 -15.82
CA SER A 438 -11.13 12.17 -15.97
C SER A 438 -10.49 11.56 -17.23
N ASN A 439 -10.46 10.22 -17.31
CA ASN A 439 -10.03 9.53 -18.53
C ASN A 439 -10.94 9.85 -19.74
N GLU A 440 -12.21 10.18 -19.50
CA GLU A 440 -13.14 10.61 -20.56
C GLU A 440 -12.75 11.99 -21.10
N ASP A 441 -12.27 12.89 -20.24
CA ASP A 441 -11.77 14.21 -20.62
C ASP A 441 -10.45 14.09 -21.39
N GLU A 442 -9.57 13.15 -21.04
CA GLU A 442 -8.35 12.86 -21.80
C GLU A 442 -8.63 12.28 -23.20
N LEU A 443 -9.59 11.36 -23.31
CA LEU A 443 -10.03 10.87 -24.62
C LEU A 443 -10.66 11.98 -25.46
N THR A 444 -11.47 12.85 -24.84
CA THR A 444 -12.08 14.00 -25.50
C THR A 444 -11.02 14.98 -25.97
N PHE A 445 -10.02 15.28 -25.13
CA PHE A 445 -8.87 16.08 -25.50
C PHE A 445 -8.13 15.50 -26.70
N HIS A 446 -7.75 14.22 -26.66
CA HIS A 446 -7.00 13.60 -27.76
C HIS A 446 -7.81 13.56 -29.07
N ALA A 447 -9.13 13.36 -28.98
CA ALA A 447 -10.01 13.42 -30.14
C ALA A 447 -10.04 14.83 -30.76
N VAL A 448 -10.22 15.87 -29.93
CA VAL A 448 -10.23 17.28 -30.38
C VAL A 448 -8.87 17.69 -30.93
N HIS A 449 -7.79 17.28 -30.26
CA HIS A 449 -6.42 17.58 -30.64
C HIS A 449 -6.03 16.91 -31.97
N ALA A 450 -6.42 15.65 -32.17
CA ALA A 450 -6.22 14.95 -33.44
C ALA A 450 -7.00 15.60 -34.59
N GLU A 451 -8.23 16.04 -34.35
CA GLU A 451 -9.03 16.76 -35.36
C GLU A 451 -8.41 18.11 -35.74
N LEU A 452 -7.87 18.86 -34.77
CA LEU A 452 -7.15 20.12 -35.01
C LEU A 452 -5.87 19.89 -35.84
N LEU A 453 -5.09 18.86 -35.50
CA LEU A 453 -3.89 18.50 -36.26
C LEU A 453 -4.24 18.15 -37.71
N LEU A 454 -5.25 17.30 -37.93
CA LEU A 454 -5.69 16.93 -39.28
C LEU A 454 -6.23 18.14 -40.06
N SER A 455 -6.94 19.05 -39.40
CA SER A 455 -7.46 20.26 -40.03
C SER A 455 -6.33 21.22 -40.44
N SER A 456 -5.30 21.36 -39.60
CA SER A 456 -4.12 22.21 -39.90
C SER A 456 -3.28 21.65 -41.06
N LEU A 457 -3.11 20.33 -41.12
CA LEU A 457 -2.38 19.65 -42.20
C LEU A 457 -3.10 19.67 -43.55
N LEU A 458 -4.42 19.87 -43.55
CA LEU A 458 -5.24 19.95 -44.76
C LEU A 458 -5.46 21.39 -45.26
N THR A 459 -5.14 22.40 -44.44
CA THR A 459 -5.35 23.82 -44.76
C THR A 459 -4.07 24.63 -44.95
N GLY A 460 -2.92 24.10 -44.50
CA GLY A 460 -1.58 24.53 -44.91
C GLY A 460 -1.13 23.86 -46.21
#